data_AF-A0A5N9A8W5-F1
#
_entry.id   AF-A0A5N9A8W5-F1
#
_cell.length_a   1.000
_cell.length_b   1.000
_cell.length_c   1.000
_cell.angle_alpha   90.00
_cell.angle_beta   90.00
_cell.angle_gamma   90.00
#
_symmetry.space_group_name_H-M   'P 1'
#
loop_
_entity.id
_entity.type
_entity.pdbx_description
1 polymer ?
#
loop_
_entity_poly.entity_id
_entity_poly.type
_entity_poly.pdbx_seq_one_letter_code
_entity_poly.pdbx_strand_id
1 'polypeptide(L)'
;CQEQIAAGSDLLGCGDMGIGNTTPSSAITSVITGAGTEVTTGRGTGLDDAALAHKASVVQRAIEVNRPNPKDGLDVLMKVGGFEIGVLAGVFLGAAAGHRPVVVDGFISGAAALIAHALAPEAGHRFIASHQSVEPGHKIALSSMGLEPLLDMGMRLGEGSGAALAMHVVEAAAKCLSDMTTFAEAGVSEKIEDDCSEAAS
;
A
#
# COMPACT_ATOMS: atom_id res chain seq x y z
N CYS A 1 3.07 2.87 17.40
CA CYS A 1 3.38 3.95 16.42
C CYS A 1 3.98 5.17 17.10
N GLN A 2 3.21 5.94 17.89
CA GLN A 2 3.70 7.18 18.54
C GLN A 2 4.97 6.96 19.37
N GLU A 3 5.05 5.87 20.14
CA GLU A 3 6.24 5.50 20.90
C GLU A 3 7.49 5.30 20.02
N GLN A 4 7.34 4.67 18.84
CA GLN A 4 8.44 4.46 17.90
C GLN A 4 8.90 5.78 17.28
N ILE A 5 7.96 6.67 16.93
CA ILE A 5 8.28 8.01 16.44
C ILE A 5 9.02 8.82 17.52
N ALA A 6 8.56 8.75 18.78
CA ALA A 6 9.23 9.41 19.91
C ALA A 6 10.62 8.81 20.20
N ALA A 7 10.81 7.52 19.94
CA ALA A 7 12.11 6.85 20.01
C ALA A 7 13.04 7.17 18.82
N GLY A 8 12.59 7.96 17.84
CA GLY A 8 13.40 8.44 16.72
C GLY A 8 13.25 7.66 15.41
N SER A 9 12.22 6.82 15.26
CA SER A 9 11.97 6.17 13.97
C SER A 9 11.55 7.19 12.90
N ASP A 10 12.35 7.29 11.83
CA ASP A 10 12.07 8.17 10.69
C ASP A 10 11.19 7.52 9.61
N LEU A 11 11.18 6.19 9.55
CA LEU A 11 10.38 5.38 8.63
C LEU A 11 9.68 4.26 9.41
N LEU A 12 8.41 4.02 9.11
CA LEU A 12 7.63 2.96 9.73
C LEU A 12 7.22 1.92 8.70
N GLY A 13 7.04 0.68 9.15
CA GLY A 13 6.39 -0.38 8.40
C GLY A 13 5.78 -1.36 9.38
N CYS A 14 4.64 -1.94 9.02
CA CYS A 14 3.99 -2.94 9.84
C CYS A 14 3.47 -4.09 8.99
N GLY A 15 3.41 -5.25 9.63
CA GLY A 15 2.83 -6.46 9.10
C GLY A 15 1.50 -6.79 9.74
N ASP A 16 0.75 -7.63 9.06
CA ASP A 16 -0.42 -8.32 9.62
C ASP A 16 -0.08 -9.76 9.98
N MET A 17 -0.89 -10.35 10.85
CA MET A 17 -0.99 -11.80 10.95
C MET A 17 -2.41 -12.16 11.39
N GLY A 18 -3.11 -12.95 10.57
CA GLY A 18 -4.48 -13.36 10.86
C GLY A 18 -5.01 -14.37 9.86
N ILE A 19 -5.42 -15.55 10.33
CA ILE A 19 -6.01 -16.56 9.43
C ILE A 19 -7.35 -16.06 8.89
N GLY A 20 -7.46 -16.00 7.56
CA GLY A 20 -8.68 -15.60 6.87
C GLY A 20 -8.84 -14.09 6.62
N ASN A 21 -7.87 -13.27 7.03
CA ASN A 21 -7.93 -11.80 6.90
C ASN A 21 -7.89 -11.27 5.45
N THR A 22 -7.56 -12.10 4.46
CA THR A 22 -7.72 -11.77 3.04
C THR A 22 -9.19 -11.61 2.64
N THR A 23 -10.13 -12.24 3.36
CA THR A 23 -11.58 -12.10 3.14
C THR A 23 -12.09 -10.68 3.49
N PRO A 24 -11.91 -10.16 4.72
CA PRO A 24 -12.28 -8.77 5.03
C PRO A 24 -11.48 -7.75 4.20
N SER A 25 -10.23 -8.03 3.85
CA SER A 25 -9.45 -7.17 2.93
C SER A 25 -10.10 -7.04 1.54
N SER A 26 -10.65 -8.14 1.02
CA SER A 26 -11.41 -8.15 -0.24
C SER A 26 -12.73 -7.37 -0.13
N ALA A 27 -13.41 -7.47 1.01
CA ALA A 27 -14.63 -6.73 1.30
C ALA A 27 -14.39 -5.23 1.38
N ILE A 28 -13.40 -4.80 2.17
CA ILE A 28 -13.00 -3.39 2.30
C ILE A 28 -12.67 -2.80 0.94
N THR A 29 -11.82 -3.49 0.18
CA THR A 29 -11.39 -3.02 -1.15
C THR A 29 -12.59 -2.89 -2.08
N SER A 30 -13.47 -3.89 -2.12
CA SER A 30 -14.68 -3.86 -2.96
C SER A 30 -15.59 -2.70 -2.59
N VAL A 31 -15.86 -2.51 -1.29
CA VAL A 31 -16.75 -1.45 -0.81
C VAL A 31 -16.20 -0.07 -1.13
N ILE A 32 -14.95 0.23 -0.78
CA ILE A 32 -14.39 1.58 -0.94
C ILE A 32 -14.17 1.92 -2.42
N THR A 33 -13.70 0.97 -3.23
CA THR A 33 -13.38 1.23 -4.64
C THR A 33 -14.57 1.05 -5.58
N GLY A 34 -15.63 0.38 -5.13
CA GLY A 34 -16.76 -0.03 -5.97
C GLY A 34 -16.47 -1.19 -6.91
N ALA A 35 -15.29 -1.80 -6.84
CA ALA A 35 -14.93 -2.96 -7.64
C ALA A 35 -15.72 -4.21 -7.21
N GLY A 36 -16.03 -5.09 -8.17
CA GLY A 36 -16.73 -6.35 -7.92
C GLY A 36 -15.94 -7.28 -7.00
N THR A 37 -16.65 -8.06 -6.18
CA THR A 37 -16.03 -8.98 -5.21
C THR A 37 -15.26 -10.10 -5.89
N GLU A 38 -15.62 -10.44 -7.12
CA GLU A 38 -14.94 -11.42 -7.97
C GLU A 38 -13.55 -10.96 -8.43
N VAL A 39 -13.30 -9.65 -8.54
CA VAL A 39 -11.99 -9.10 -8.93
C VAL A 39 -11.13 -8.67 -7.75
N THR A 40 -11.73 -8.39 -6.58
CA THR A 40 -10.98 -8.06 -5.36
C THR A 40 -10.56 -9.30 -4.58
N THR A 41 -11.25 -10.43 -4.77
CA THR A 41 -10.99 -11.66 -4.02
C THR A 41 -9.90 -12.50 -4.67
N GLY A 42 -8.80 -12.73 -3.94
CA GLY A 42 -7.72 -13.62 -4.35
C GLY A 42 -7.74 -15.00 -3.70
N ARG A 43 -6.83 -15.86 -4.16
CA ARG A 43 -6.65 -17.24 -3.67
C ARG A 43 -6.02 -17.31 -2.28
N GLY A 44 -5.44 -16.23 -1.78
CA GLY A 44 -4.72 -16.21 -0.50
C GLY A 44 -3.68 -17.32 -0.42
N THR A 45 -3.86 -18.23 0.54
CA THR A 45 -2.98 -19.38 0.82
C THR A 45 -3.13 -20.55 -0.16
N GLY A 46 -3.68 -20.33 -1.37
CA GLY A 46 -3.70 -21.32 -2.45
C GLY A 46 -5.04 -22.04 -2.66
N LEU A 47 -6.17 -21.35 -2.50
CA LEU A 47 -7.50 -21.90 -2.78
C LEU A 47 -7.67 -22.36 -4.25
N ASP A 48 -8.43 -23.44 -4.44
CA ASP A 48 -8.91 -23.86 -5.78
C ASP A 48 -10.04 -22.95 -6.30
N ASP A 49 -10.52 -23.21 -7.52
CA ASP A 49 -11.52 -22.36 -8.18
C ASP A 49 -12.88 -22.37 -7.47
N ALA A 50 -13.29 -23.52 -6.94
CA ALA A 50 -14.55 -23.64 -6.22
C ALA A 50 -14.49 -22.89 -4.89
N ALA A 51 -13.37 -23.02 -4.16
CA ALA A 51 -13.13 -22.31 -2.91
C ALA A 51 -12.96 -20.80 -3.13
N LEU A 52 -12.36 -20.37 -4.25
CA LEU A 52 -12.28 -18.96 -4.63
C LEU A 52 -13.68 -18.38 -4.90
N ALA A 53 -14.49 -19.06 -5.70
CA ALA A 53 -15.87 -18.64 -5.97
C ALA A 53 -16.71 -18.59 -4.68
N HIS A 54 -16.52 -19.57 -3.80
CA HIS A 54 -17.15 -19.57 -2.49
C HIS A 54 -16.69 -18.38 -1.64
N LYS A 55 -15.40 -18.08 -1.58
CA LYS A 55 -14.87 -16.92 -0.85
C LYS A 55 -15.46 -15.60 -1.38
N ALA A 56 -15.51 -15.42 -2.69
CA ALA A 56 -16.15 -14.23 -3.29
C ALA A 56 -17.64 -14.13 -2.88
N SER A 57 -18.37 -15.25 -2.87
CA SER A 57 -19.77 -15.28 -2.39
C SER A 57 -19.93 -14.90 -0.92
N VAL A 58 -18.95 -15.28 -0.07
CA VAL A 58 -18.92 -14.91 1.34
C VAL A 58 -18.66 -13.41 1.51
N VAL A 59 -17.72 -12.85 0.75
CA VAL A 59 -17.44 -11.41 0.72
C VAL A 59 -18.70 -10.63 0.31
N GLN A 60 -19.33 -11.05 -0.78
CA GLN A 60 -20.56 -10.43 -1.29
C GLN A 60 -21.67 -10.44 -0.23
N ARG A 61 -21.93 -11.60 0.38
CA ARG A 61 -22.93 -11.75 1.45
C ARG A 61 -22.62 -10.86 2.66
N ALA A 62 -21.35 -10.74 3.05
CA ALA A 62 -20.95 -9.87 4.16
C ALA A 62 -21.27 -8.40 3.88
N ILE A 63 -21.04 -7.94 2.64
CA ILE A 63 -21.36 -6.57 2.21
C ILE A 63 -22.88 -6.37 2.20
N GLU A 64 -23.66 -7.30 1.64
CA GLU A 64 -25.12 -7.19 1.53
C GLU A 64 -25.84 -7.14 2.87
N VAL A 65 -25.38 -7.96 3.83
CA VAL A 65 -25.96 -8.02 5.19
C VAL A 65 -25.63 -6.76 5.98
N ASN A 66 -24.37 -6.30 5.93
CA ASN A 66 -23.93 -5.20 6.80
C ASN A 66 -24.16 -3.81 6.19
N ARG A 67 -24.24 -3.71 4.86
CA ARG A 67 -24.44 -2.45 4.10
C ARG A 67 -23.50 -1.32 4.59
N PRO A 68 -22.18 -1.50 4.47
CA PRO A 68 -21.22 -0.47 4.83
C PRO A 68 -21.34 0.76 3.92
N ASN A 69 -21.21 1.95 4.50
CA ASN A 69 -21.14 3.20 3.76
C ASN A 69 -19.73 3.36 3.18
N PRO A 70 -19.55 3.34 1.84
CA PRO A 70 -18.23 3.39 1.23
C PRO A 70 -17.49 4.71 1.47
N LYS A 71 -18.19 5.77 1.88
CA LYS A 71 -17.61 7.09 2.17
C LYS A 71 -17.18 7.25 3.64
N ASP A 72 -17.41 6.26 4.47
CA ASP A 72 -17.06 6.26 5.89
C ASP A 72 -16.15 5.07 6.19
N GLY A 73 -14.84 5.30 6.16
CA GLY A 73 -13.85 4.25 6.39
C GLY A 73 -14.02 3.54 7.74
N LEU A 74 -14.54 4.23 8.76
CA LEU A 74 -14.78 3.62 10.07
C LEU A 74 -16.00 2.70 10.02
N ASP A 75 -17.09 3.11 9.35
CA ASP A 75 -18.26 2.25 9.11
C ASP A 75 -17.89 0.99 8.31
N VAL A 76 -17.05 1.13 7.28
CA VAL A 76 -16.52 -0.02 6.52
C VAL A 76 -15.73 -0.96 7.44
N LEU A 77 -14.78 -0.43 8.21
CA LEU A 77 -13.94 -1.22 9.12
C LEU A 77 -14.78 -1.96 10.17
N MET A 78 -15.75 -1.28 10.78
CA MET A 78 -16.60 -1.84 11.84
C MET A 78 -17.50 -2.97 11.31
N LYS A 79 -17.97 -2.88 10.07
CA LYS A 79 -18.95 -3.81 9.50
C LYS A 79 -18.36 -5.01 8.80
N VAL A 80 -17.25 -4.82 8.08
CA VAL A 80 -16.67 -5.85 7.20
C VAL A 80 -15.15 -5.98 7.31
N GLY A 81 -14.53 -5.31 8.28
CA GLY A 81 -13.10 -5.36 8.51
C GLY A 81 -12.66 -6.41 9.54
N GLY A 82 -11.48 -6.19 10.10
CA GLY A 82 -10.84 -7.02 11.12
C GLY A 82 -10.06 -6.17 12.11
N PHE A 83 -9.78 -6.71 13.31
CA PHE A 83 -9.09 -5.96 14.35
C PHE A 83 -7.66 -5.60 13.95
N GLU A 84 -6.95 -6.53 13.32
CA GLU A 84 -5.60 -6.35 12.78
C GLU A 84 -5.57 -5.26 11.70
N ILE A 85 -6.59 -5.20 10.85
CA ILE A 85 -6.73 -4.15 9.84
C ILE A 85 -6.97 -2.80 10.51
N GLY A 86 -7.79 -2.76 11.56
CA GLY A 86 -8.02 -1.53 12.34
C GLY A 86 -6.77 -1.02 13.04
N VAL A 87 -5.96 -1.92 13.60
CA VAL A 87 -4.66 -1.58 14.19
C VAL A 87 -3.74 -0.99 13.13
N LEU A 88 -3.62 -1.62 11.95
CA LEU A 88 -2.80 -1.11 10.86
C LEU A 88 -3.30 0.24 10.33
N ALA A 89 -4.61 0.44 10.19
CA ALA A 89 -5.19 1.72 9.80
C ALA A 89 -4.82 2.82 10.81
N GLY A 90 -4.87 2.51 12.11
CA GLY A 90 -4.40 3.40 13.17
C GLY A 90 -2.90 3.71 13.09
N VAL A 91 -2.06 2.74 12.71
CA VAL A 91 -0.63 2.97 12.46
C VAL A 91 -0.42 3.93 11.29
N PHE A 92 -1.12 3.74 10.17
CA PHE A 92 -1.03 4.62 9.01
C PHE A 92 -1.44 6.07 9.34
N LEU A 93 -2.57 6.24 10.03
CA LEU A 93 -3.02 7.56 10.51
C LEU A 93 -2.04 8.17 11.50
N GLY A 94 -1.53 7.37 12.45
CA GLY A 94 -0.57 7.81 13.46
C GLY A 94 0.78 8.24 12.86
N ALA A 95 1.26 7.51 11.85
CA ALA A 95 2.46 7.87 11.11
C ALA A 95 2.27 9.18 10.35
N ALA A 96 1.13 9.32 9.66
CA ALA A 96 0.79 10.55 8.94
C ALA A 96 0.70 11.77 9.86
N ALA A 97 0.01 11.63 11.00
CA ALA A 97 -0.10 12.68 12.02
C ALA A 97 1.26 13.04 12.64
N GLY A 98 2.14 12.05 12.81
CA GLY A 98 3.52 12.25 13.27
C GLY A 98 4.49 12.70 12.17
N HIS A 99 3.97 13.01 10.98
CA HIS A 99 4.74 13.41 9.81
C HIS A 99 5.87 12.43 9.43
N ARG A 100 5.63 11.12 9.59
CA ARG A 100 6.56 10.07 9.17
C ARG A 100 6.03 9.31 7.96
N PRO A 101 6.87 8.99 6.96
CA PRO A 101 6.52 8.03 5.94
C PRO A 101 6.26 6.64 6.56
N VAL A 102 5.36 5.89 5.94
CA VAL A 102 4.96 4.56 6.38
C VAL A 102 4.77 3.64 5.18
N VAL A 103 5.40 2.48 5.26
CA VAL A 103 5.43 1.50 4.18
C VAL A 103 4.22 0.58 4.27
N VAL A 104 3.48 0.50 3.16
CA VAL A 104 2.36 -0.42 2.95
C VAL A 104 2.91 -1.75 2.45
N ASP A 105 2.65 -2.84 3.17
CA ASP A 105 3.16 -4.18 2.86
C ASP A 105 2.37 -4.87 1.73
N GLY A 106 1.68 -5.97 2.01
CA GLY A 106 0.84 -6.71 1.06
C GLY A 106 -0.63 -6.32 1.15
N PHE A 107 -1.50 -7.19 0.66
CA PHE A 107 -2.92 -6.90 0.48
C PHE A 107 -3.67 -6.44 1.74
N ILE A 108 -3.41 -7.06 2.89
CA ILE A 108 -4.07 -6.73 4.16
C ILE A 108 -3.65 -5.33 4.61
N SER A 109 -2.35 -5.04 4.55
CA SER A 109 -1.78 -3.72 4.80
C SER A 109 -2.35 -2.68 3.83
N GLY A 110 -2.50 -3.02 2.55
CA GLY A 110 -3.16 -2.18 1.54
C GLY A 110 -4.62 -1.88 1.84
N ALA A 111 -5.39 -2.86 2.33
CA ALA A 111 -6.78 -2.63 2.76
C ALA A 111 -6.84 -1.72 3.99
N ALA A 112 -5.92 -1.88 4.95
CA ALA A 112 -5.81 -0.98 6.10
C ALA A 112 -5.40 0.45 5.71
N ALA A 113 -4.48 0.59 4.76
CA ALA A 113 -4.11 1.89 4.18
C ALA A 113 -5.31 2.53 3.47
N LEU A 114 -6.14 1.75 2.79
CA LEU A 114 -7.36 2.22 2.14
C LEU A 114 -8.40 2.73 3.15
N ILE A 115 -8.57 2.06 4.30
CA ILE A 115 -9.39 2.55 5.42
C ILE A 115 -8.84 3.90 5.92
N ALA A 116 -7.53 3.98 6.17
CA ALA A 116 -6.88 5.20 6.63
C ALA A 116 -7.04 6.36 5.63
N HIS A 117 -6.88 6.08 4.33
CA HIS A 117 -7.07 7.05 3.25
C HIS A 117 -8.52 7.53 3.15
N ALA A 118 -9.51 6.62 3.30
CA ALA A 118 -10.92 6.99 3.33
C ALA A 118 -11.28 7.89 4.52
N LEU A 119 -10.61 7.71 5.67
CA LEU A 119 -10.79 8.55 6.86
C LEU A 119 -10.08 9.90 6.76
N ALA A 120 -8.87 9.91 6.19
CA ALA A 120 -8.05 11.11 6.01
C ALA A 120 -7.26 11.01 4.69
N PRO A 121 -7.79 11.53 3.57
CA PRO A 121 -7.16 11.40 2.25
C PRO A 121 -5.70 11.90 2.23
N GLU A 122 -5.43 12.99 2.93
CA GLU A 122 -4.09 13.60 3.07
C GLU A 122 -3.05 12.65 3.70
N ALA A 123 -3.48 11.64 4.47
CA ALA A 123 -2.57 10.63 5.02
C ALA A 123 -1.86 9.84 3.91
N GLY A 124 -2.50 9.71 2.74
CA GLY A 124 -1.97 9.01 1.57
C GLY A 124 -0.62 9.55 1.10
N HIS A 125 -0.34 10.85 1.30
CA HIS A 125 0.96 11.45 0.97
C HIS A 125 2.14 10.88 1.77
N ARG A 126 1.86 10.14 2.85
CA ARG A 126 2.88 9.49 3.68
C ARG A 126 3.00 8.00 3.41
N PHE A 127 2.17 7.44 2.53
CA PHE A 127 2.17 6.02 2.22
C PHE A 127 3.21 5.71 1.15
N ILE A 128 3.99 4.66 1.37
CA ILE A 128 4.94 4.14 0.37
C ILE A 128 4.54 2.69 0.10
N ALA A 129 4.13 2.36 -1.11
CA ALA A 129 3.77 0.99 -1.47
C ALA A 129 5.04 0.14 -1.62
N SER A 130 5.21 -0.90 -0.80
CA SER A 130 6.40 -1.75 -0.85
C SER A 130 6.46 -2.60 -2.11
N HIS A 131 5.46 -3.46 -2.31
CA HIS A 131 5.45 -4.44 -3.36
C HIS A 131 4.05 -4.69 -3.91
N GLN A 132 3.97 -5.12 -5.16
CA GLN A 132 2.75 -5.66 -5.73
C GLN A 132 2.56 -7.09 -5.20
N SER A 133 1.58 -7.27 -4.31
CA SER A 133 1.16 -8.61 -3.89
C SER A 133 0.43 -9.30 -5.04
N VAL A 134 0.50 -10.64 -5.09
CA VAL A 134 -0.25 -11.45 -6.06
C VAL A 134 -1.76 -11.45 -5.83
N GLU A 135 -2.23 -10.98 -4.66
CA GLU A 135 -3.66 -10.83 -4.41
C GLU A 135 -4.22 -9.70 -5.28
N PRO A 136 -5.23 -9.97 -6.13
CA PRO A 136 -5.69 -9.06 -7.18
C PRO A 136 -6.26 -7.74 -6.61
N GLY A 137 -6.93 -7.82 -5.46
CA GLY A 137 -7.45 -6.64 -4.76
C GLY A 137 -6.35 -5.66 -4.33
N HIS A 138 -5.10 -6.09 -4.16
CA HIS A 138 -4.04 -5.19 -3.72
C HIS A 138 -3.73 -4.13 -4.79
N LYS A 139 -3.66 -4.54 -6.07
CA LYS A 139 -3.47 -3.60 -7.18
C LYS A 139 -4.58 -2.55 -7.25
N ILE A 140 -5.83 -2.99 -7.04
CA ILE A 140 -7.01 -2.12 -7.06
C ILE A 140 -6.93 -1.10 -5.91
N ALA A 141 -6.61 -1.56 -4.70
CA ALA A 141 -6.45 -0.70 -3.53
C ALA A 141 -5.36 0.37 -3.76
N LEU A 142 -4.15 -0.04 -4.17
CA LEU A 142 -3.04 0.89 -4.43
C LEU A 142 -3.39 1.90 -5.53
N SER A 143 -3.96 1.44 -6.65
CA SER A 143 -4.35 2.31 -7.76
C SER A 143 -5.38 3.36 -7.33
N SER A 144 -6.34 2.99 -6.47
CA SER A 144 -7.35 3.92 -5.98
C SER A 144 -6.79 5.04 -5.08
N MET A 145 -5.62 4.81 -4.48
CA MET A 145 -4.88 5.79 -3.67
C MET A 145 -3.78 6.51 -4.48
N GLY A 146 -3.60 6.19 -5.76
CA GLY A 146 -2.52 6.73 -6.58
C GLY A 146 -1.11 6.26 -6.18
N LEU A 147 -1.00 5.07 -5.57
CA LEU A 147 0.27 4.49 -5.13
C LEU A 147 0.81 3.50 -6.16
N GLU A 148 2.10 3.62 -6.46
CA GLU A 148 2.85 2.66 -7.27
C GLU A 148 3.81 1.85 -6.38
N PRO A 149 3.77 0.51 -6.43
CA PRO A 149 4.66 -0.32 -5.61
C PRO A 149 6.10 -0.27 -6.11
N LEU A 150 7.06 -0.25 -5.17
CA LEU A 150 8.49 -0.22 -5.48
C LEU A 150 9.02 -1.55 -6.05
N LEU A 151 8.37 -2.67 -5.70
CA LEU A 151 8.84 -4.02 -6.00
C LEU A 151 7.73 -4.87 -6.64
N ASP A 152 8.09 -5.75 -7.57
CA ASP A 152 7.22 -6.83 -8.07
C ASP A 152 7.97 -8.16 -7.99
N MET A 153 7.71 -8.91 -6.93
CA MET A 153 8.45 -10.14 -6.59
C MET A 153 7.54 -11.36 -6.40
N GLY A 154 6.27 -11.27 -6.82
CA GLY A 154 5.30 -12.35 -6.65
C GLY A 154 5.03 -12.72 -5.18
N MET A 155 5.17 -11.76 -4.26
CA MET A 155 5.03 -11.99 -2.81
C MET A 155 3.58 -12.06 -2.34
N ARG A 156 3.36 -12.86 -1.29
CA ARG A 156 2.03 -13.10 -0.69
C ARG A 156 2.07 -13.56 0.76
N LEU A 157 3.21 -13.41 1.44
CA LEU A 157 3.37 -13.84 2.82
C LEU A 157 2.62 -12.92 3.78
N GLY A 158 2.73 -11.60 3.58
CA GLY A 158 2.28 -10.61 4.56
C GLY A 158 3.35 -10.41 5.63
N GLU A 159 2.93 -10.23 6.88
CA GLU A 159 3.80 -10.08 8.05
C GLU A 159 4.77 -8.89 7.98
N GLY A 160 4.60 -7.98 7.02
CA GLY A 160 5.50 -6.83 6.85
C GLY A 160 6.77 -7.20 6.10
N SER A 161 6.83 -8.39 5.50
CA SER A 161 8.01 -8.89 4.80
C SER A 161 8.39 -8.02 3.59
N GLY A 162 7.42 -7.60 2.78
CA GLY A 162 7.66 -6.69 1.67
C GLY A 162 8.00 -5.28 2.14
N ALA A 163 7.35 -4.81 3.21
CA ALA A 163 7.68 -3.54 3.83
C ALA A 163 9.15 -3.50 4.29
N ALA A 164 9.62 -4.53 4.99
CA ALA A 164 11.01 -4.64 5.43
C ALA A 164 12.00 -4.59 4.26
N LEU A 165 11.71 -5.30 3.16
CA LEU A 165 12.56 -5.27 1.96
C LEU A 165 12.59 -3.88 1.30
N ALA A 166 11.42 -3.23 1.19
CA ALA A 166 11.30 -1.91 0.57
C ALA A 166 11.96 -0.79 1.37
N MET A 167 12.14 -0.93 2.69
CA MET A 167 12.83 0.07 3.51
C MET A 167 14.25 0.36 3.02
N HIS A 168 14.96 -0.65 2.50
CA HIS A 168 16.30 -0.47 1.94
C HIS A 168 16.30 0.40 0.67
N VAL A 169 15.25 0.30 -0.14
CA VAL A 169 15.08 1.14 -1.34
C VAL A 169 14.82 2.59 -0.94
N VAL A 170 13.97 2.81 0.09
CA VAL A 170 13.68 4.14 0.64
C VAL A 170 14.94 4.77 1.23
N GLU A 171 15.72 4.01 2.00
CA GLU A 171 16.98 4.47 2.57
C GLU A 171 18.00 4.81 1.48
N ALA A 172 18.12 3.96 0.44
CA ALA A 172 19.00 4.22 -0.70
C ALA A 172 18.61 5.53 -1.42
N ALA A 173 17.32 5.76 -1.65
CA ALA A 173 16.84 7.00 -2.26
C ALA A 173 17.17 8.24 -1.41
N ALA A 174 17.00 8.15 -0.08
CA ALA A 174 17.38 9.23 0.83
C ALA A 174 18.88 9.53 0.78
N LYS A 175 19.74 8.49 0.79
CA LYS A 175 21.20 8.64 0.66
C LYS A 175 21.62 9.18 -0.70
N CYS A 176 20.96 8.77 -1.78
CA CYS A 176 21.19 9.36 -3.09
C CYS A 176 20.94 10.87 -3.07
N LEU A 177 19.93 11.34 -2.35
CA LEU A 177 19.64 12.77 -2.24
C LEU A 177 20.61 13.52 -1.31
N SER A 178 21.03 12.91 -0.20
CA SER A 178 21.87 13.57 0.80
C SER A 178 23.38 13.49 0.55
N ASP A 179 23.83 12.39 -0.07
CA ASP A 179 25.25 12.02 -0.10
C ASP A 179 25.84 12.04 -1.52
N MET A 180 25.02 12.04 -2.58
CA MET A 180 25.55 12.18 -3.94
C MET A 180 26.03 13.59 -4.19
N THR A 181 27.30 13.69 -4.55
CA THR A 181 27.95 14.92 -5.01
C THR A 181 27.24 15.47 -6.25
N THR A 182 26.96 16.76 -6.25
CA THR A 182 26.36 17.42 -7.42
C THR A 182 27.32 17.45 -8.60
N PHE A 183 26.83 17.59 -9.84
CA PHE A 183 27.68 17.69 -11.03
C PHE A 183 28.73 18.81 -10.92
N ALA A 184 28.36 19.94 -10.29
CA ALA A 184 29.25 21.07 -10.04
C ALA A 184 30.39 20.71 -9.07
N GLU A 185 30.09 20.00 -7.99
CA GLU A 185 31.07 19.55 -7.00
C GLU A 185 31.95 18.40 -7.54
N ALA A 186 31.38 17.55 -8.42
CA ALA A 186 32.08 16.43 -9.05
C ALA A 186 32.95 16.85 -10.25
N GLY A 187 32.94 18.12 -10.65
CA GLY A 187 33.74 18.65 -11.76
C GLY A 187 33.35 18.09 -13.12
N VAL A 188 32.09 17.66 -13.29
CA VAL A 188 31.60 17.12 -14.55
C VAL A 188 31.13 18.28 -15.44
N SER A 189 31.73 18.43 -16.62
CA SER A 189 31.34 19.45 -17.60
C SER A 189 29.91 19.21 -18.08
N GLU A 190 29.08 20.26 -18.08
CA GLU A 190 27.78 20.22 -18.75
C GLU A 190 27.94 19.87 -20.23
N LYS A 191 26.97 19.14 -20.78
CA LYS A 191 26.97 18.70 -22.18
C LYS A 191 27.19 19.90 -23.11
N ILE A 192 28.17 19.79 -24.00
CA ILE A 192 28.26 20.64 -25.19
C ILE A 192 27.02 20.32 -26.03
N GLU A 193 26.16 21.32 -26.25
CA GLU A 193 25.09 21.21 -27.23
C GLU A 193 25.74 21.05 -28.62
N ASP A 194 25.47 19.92 -29.28
CA ASP A 194 25.83 19.73 -30.69
C ASP A 194 25.01 20.74 -31.50
N ASP A 195 25.65 21.86 -31.84
CA ASP A 195 25.16 22.83 -32.81
C ASP A 195 25.19 22.17 -34.20
N CYS A 196 24.16 21.39 -34.50
CA CYS A 196 23.91 20.87 -35.83
C CYS A 196 23.29 22.00 -36.68
N SER A 197 24.06 23.05 -36.93
CA SER A 197 23.78 24.05 -37.95
C SER A 197 24.78 23.92 -39.11
N GLU A 198 24.20 23.83 -40.32
CA GLU A 198 24.84 24.03 -41.63
C GLU A 198 25.78 22.96 -42.19
N ALA A 199 25.20 22.06 -43.01
CA ALA A 199 25.76 21.71 -44.32
C ALA A 199 24.65 21.25 -45.28
N ALA A 200 23.76 22.18 -45.64
CA ALA A 200 22.97 22.08 -46.86
C ALA A 200 23.53 23.11 -47.84
N SER A 201 24.47 22.67 -48.69
CA SER A 201 24.87 23.34 -49.93
C SER A 201 25.22 22.30 -50.97
#